data_AF-A0A9E2BC62-F1
#
_entry.id   AF-A0A9E2BC62-F1
#
_cell.length_a   1.000
_cell.length_b   1.000
_cell.length_c   1.000
_cell.angle_alpha   90.00
_cell.angle_beta   90.00
_cell.angle_gamma   90.00
#
_symmetry.space_group_name_H-M   'P 1'
#
loop_
_entity.id
_entity.type
_entity.pdbx_description
1 polymer ?
#
loop_
_entity_poly.entity_id
_entity_poly.type
_entity_poly.pdbx_seq_one_letter_code
_entity_poly.pdbx_strand_id
1 'polypeptide(L)'
;GTVEMMAGFSVEAILGALGGTPAPLVDAIKAGKIRGAVAVVGCNNPKVPQDHGHVTLTKRLIENDILVLVTGCAAVANGKAGQMMPAAAAMAGPGLREVCEALGIPPVLHMGSCVDNTRILVLGAALAKFLGTDIDKLPLAGAAPEWYSEKAVSIGAYVVASGIDTVLGVQPPIFGSQNVVQLLAAGLEDVVGAKFAVEPDPEKAAVLIRRHIEAKRDGLGLPFIPTEEIVSEAA
;
A
#
# COMPACT_ATOMS: atom_id res chain seq x y z
N GLY A 1 -13.67 -20.48 14.40
CA GLY A 1 -13.88 -19.67 15.61
C GLY A 1 -13.97 -18.21 15.22
N THR A 2 -14.27 -17.32 16.15
CA THR A 2 -14.11 -15.87 15.95
C THR A 2 -12.63 -15.53 15.77
N VAL A 3 -12.33 -14.51 14.98
CA VAL A 3 -10.97 -14.01 14.77
C VAL A 3 -10.84 -12.65 15.43
N GLU A 4 -9.80 -12.47 16.26
CA GLU A 4 -9.48 -11.18 16.86
C GLU A 4 -8.74 -10.29 15.86
N MET A 5 -9.08 -9.00 15.85
CA MET A 5 -8.38 -8.00 15.04
C MET A 5 -8.43 -6.64 15.74
N MET A 6 -7.36 -5.86 15.60
CA MET A 6 -7.33 -4.45 15.98
C MET A 6 -7.71 -3.60 14.76
N ALA A 7 -8.72 -2.76 14.91
CA ALA A 7 -9.22 -1.87 13.87
C ALA A 7 -9.47 -0.46 14.41
N GLY A 8 -9.98 0.44 13.57
CA GLY A 8 -10.32 1.81 13.99
C GLY A 8 -9.18 2.82 13.80
N PHE A 9 -8.27 2.58 12.85
CA PHE A 9 -7.19 3.49 12.51
C PHE A 9 -7.66 4.60 11.57
N SER A 10 -8.47 5.53 12.08
CA SER A 10 -8.79 6.76 11.34
C SER A 10 -7.55 7.67 11.25
N VAL A 11 -7.60 8.70 10.40
CA VAL A 11 -6.51 9.70 10.32
C VAL A 11 -6.27 10.35 11.68
N GLU A 12 -7.35 10.67 12.39
CA GLU A 12 -7.32 11.27 13.72
C GLU A 12 -6.72 10.31 14.76
N ALA A 13 -7.07 9.03 14.71
CA ALA A 13 -6.50 8.02 15.61
C ALA A 13 -5.00 7.84 15.37
N ILE A 14 -4.58 7.78 14.09
CA ILE A 14 -3.17 7.66 13.72
C ILE A 14 -2.40 8.91 14.17
N LEU A 15 -2.85 10.11 13.82
CA LEU A 15 -2.18 11.34 14.22
C LEU A 15 -2.18 11.52 15.75
N GLY A 16 -3.27 11.15 16.43
CA GLY A 16 -3.37 11.17 17.89
C GLY A 16 -2.33 10.26 18.55
N ALA A 17 -2.15 9.03 18.04
CA ALA A 17 -1.12 8.11 18.51
C ALA A 17 0.31 8.64 18.28
N LEU A 18 0.50 9.48 17.26
CA LEU A 18 1.76 10.14 16.94
C LEU A 18 1.94 11.50 17.65
N GLY A 19 1.15 11.81 18.68
CA GLY A 19 1.27 13.07 19.43
C GLY A 19 0.68 14.29 18.72
N GLY A 20 -0.25 14.08 17.78
CA GLY A 20 -1.02 15.12 17.10
C GLY A 20 -0.41 15.64 15.79
N THR A 21 0.76 15.14 15.37
CA THR A 21 1.44 15.57 14.14
C THR A 21 1.96 14.37 13.34
N PRO A 22 2.18 14.50 12.02
CA PRO A 22 2.78 13.44 11.23
C PRO A 22 4.30 13.29 11.45
N ALA A 23 4.93 14.15 12.27
CA ALA A 23 6.39 14.19 12.41
C ALA A 23 7.02 12.84 12.80
N PRO A 24 6.50 12.07 13.79
CA PRO A 24 7.11 10.80 14.14
C PRO A 24 7.05 9.74 13.02
N LEU A 25 5.98 9.76 12.22
CA LEU A 25 5.87 8.89 11.03
C LEU A 25 6.87 9.30 9.95
N VAL A 26 7.02 10.61 9.72
CA VAL A 26 8.01 11.15 8.77
C VAL A 26 9.44 10.80 9.21
N ASP A 27 9.75 10.90 10.49
CA ASP A 27 11.07 10.57 11.03
C ASP A 27 11.37 9.07 10.88
N ALA A 28 10.38 8.19 11.12
CA ALA A 28 10.52 6.76 10.87
C ALA A 28 10.79 6.45 9.38
N ILE A 29 10.16 7.19 8.45
CA ILE A 29 10.39 7.05 7.01
C ILE A 29 11.80 7.51 6.61
N LYS A 30 12.22 8.68 7.12
CA LYS A 30 13.56 9.24 6.87
C LYS A 30 14.67 8.34 7.41
N ALA A 31 14.47 7.78 8.61
CA ALA A 31 15.38 6.82 9.23
C ALA A 31 15.41 5.45 8.52
N GLY A 32 14.48 5.20 7.57
CA GLY A 32 14.39 3.95 6.85
C GLY A 32 13.79 2.79 7.66
N LYS A 33 13.25 3.07 8.86
CA LYS A 33 12.49 2.10 9.66
C LYS A 33 11.17 1.74 8.98
N ILE A 34 10.55 2.70 8.31
CA ILE A 34 9.42 2.48 7.40
C ILE A 34 9.89 2.86 6.01
N ARG A 35 9.93 1.90 5.08
CA ARG A 35 10.41 2.15 3.71
C ARG A 35 9.42 3.02 2.94
N GLY A 36 8.14 2.75 3.13
CA GLY A 36 7.03 3.50 2.55
C GLY A 36 5.70 2.95 3.07
N ALA A 37 4.60 3.35 2.45
CA ALA A 37 3.28 2.84 2.80
C ALA A 37 2.49 2.38 1.56
N VAL A 38 1.73 1.30 1.73
CA VAL A 38 0.93 0.73 0.64
C VAL A 38 -0.52 0.53 1.08
N ALA A 39 -1.44 1.03 0.26
CA ALA A 39 -2.87 0.80 0.44
C ALA A 39 -3.29 -0.48 -0.29
N VAL A 40 -3.50 -1.57 0.44
CA VAL A 40 -4.04 -2.83 -0.12
C VAL A 40 -5.57 -2.83 0.07
N VAL A 41 -6.29 -2.69 -1.04
CA VAL A 41 -7.73 -2.44 -1.07
C VAL A 41 -8.44 -3.39 -2.02
N GLY A 42 -9.77 -3.27 -2.10
CA GLY A 42 -10.56 -3.91 -3.13
C GLY A 42 -11.45 -5.04 -2.61
N CYS A 43 -11.75 -5.98 -3.50
CA CYS A 43 -12.78 -7.00 -3.35
C CYS A 43 -12.15 -8.41 -3.29
N ASN A 44 -12.94 -9.48 -3.38
CA ASN A 44 -12.45 -10.79 -3.82
C ASN A 44 -13.01 -11.10 -5.21
N ASN A 45 -12.21 -11.72 -6.08
CA ASN A 45 -12.61 -12.10 -7.42
C ASN A 45 -12.48 -13.62 -7.60
N PRO A 46 -13.56 -14.36 -7.96
CA PRO A 46 -13.52 -15.82 -8.02
C PRO A 46 -12.63 -16.37 -9.15
N LYS A 47 -12.06 -15.52 -10.02
CA LYS A 47 -11.03 -15.92 -10.99
C LYS A 47 -9.69 -16.25 -10.34
N VAL A 48 -9.48 -15.83 -9.09
CA VAL A 48 -8.27 -16.11 -8.30
C VAL A 48 -8.66 -16.74 -6.96
N PRO A 49 -7.77 -17.50 -6.30
CA PRO A 49 -8.04 -18.04 -4.98
C PRO A 49 -8.36 -16.92 -3.99
N GLN A 50 -9.51 -17.03 -3.32
CA GLN A 50 -9.98 -16.02 -2.38
C GLN A 50 -8.94 -15.71 -1.30
N ASP A 51 -8.70 -14.43 -1.04
CA ASP A 51 -7.78 -13.87 -0.04
C ASP A 51 -6.30 -14.12 -0.28
N HIS A 52 -5.93 -15.00 -1.23
CA HIS A 52 -4.54 -15.33 -1.50
C HIS A 52 -3.74 -14.12 -1.98
N GLY A 53 -4.33 -13.30 -2.86
CA GLY A 53 -3.69 -12.09 -3.37
C GLY A 53 -3.49 -11.06 -2.26
N HIS A 54 -4.54 -10.83 -1.45
CA HIS A 54 -4.48 -9.87 -0.33
C HIS A 54 -3.44 -10.26 0.72
N VAL A 55 -3.54 -11.47 1.25
CA VAL A 55 -2.74 -11.91 2.40
C VAL A 55 -1.28 -12.08 2.02
N THR A 56 -1.01 -12.67 0.85
CA THR A 56 0.36 -12.89 0.36
C THR A 56 1.05 -11.57 0.07
N LEU A 57 0.39 -10.66 -0.67
CA LEU A 57 0.97 -9.35 -0.95
C LEU A 57 1.27 -8.58 0.34
N THR A 58 0.30 -8.47 1.25
CA THR A 58 0.51 -7.76 2.52
C THR A 58 1.68 -8.35 3.30
N LYS A 59 1.75 -9.69 3.41
CA LYS A 59 2.82 -10.36 4.14
C LYS A 59 4.19 -9.96 3.59
N ARG A 60 4.37 -9.99 2.27
CA ARG A 60 5.64 -9.60 1.63
C ARG A 60 5.99 -8.14 1.81
N LEU A 61 5.00 -7.26 1.84
CA LEU A 61 5.23 -5.84 2.09
C LEU A 61 5.68 -5.60 3.54
N ILE A 62 4.98 -6.15 4.53
CA ILE A 62 5.34 -5.93 5.94
C ILE A 62 6.69 -6.58 6.31
N GLU A 63 7.02 -7.75 5.75
CA GLU A 63 8.33 -8.41 5.91
C GLU A 63 9.49 -7.50 5.44
N ASN A 64 9.20 -6.54 4.56
CA ASN A 64 10.16 -5.61 3.96
C ASN A 64 9.97 -4.17 4.45
N ASP A 65 9.54 -4.00 5.70
CA ASP A 65 9.43 -2.71 6.38
C ASP A 65 8.49 -1.70 5.70
N ILE A 66 7.50 -2.18 4.94
CA ILE A 66 6.46 -1.34 4.34
C ILE A 66 5.21 -1.37 5.22
N LEU A 67 4.76 -0.20 5.66
CA LEU A 67 3.51 -0.06 6.39
C LEU A 67 2.33 -0.34 5.47
N VAL A 68 1.41 -1.22 5.86
CA VAL A 68 0.24 -1.56 5.04
C VAL A 68 -1.04 -0.96 5.63
N LEU A 69 -1.82 -0.30 4.79
CA LEU A 69 -3.14 0.24 5.10
C LEU A 69 -4.19 -0.58 4.35
N VAL A 70 -5.24 -1.01 5.03
CA VAL A 70 -6.30 -1.84 4.43
C VAL A 70 -7.69 -1.26 4.63
N THR A 71 -8.53 -1.47 3.61
CA THR A 71 -9.97 -1.18 3.66
C THR A 71 -10.79 -2.29 3.01
N GLY A 72 -12.10 -2.30 3.26
CA GLY A 72 -13.03 -3.19 2.55
C GLY A 72 -12.72 -4.68 2.73
N CYS A 73 -12.82 -5.47 1.65
CA CYS A 73 -12.60 -6.92 1.73
C CYS A 73 -11.14 -7.27 2.03
N ALA A 74 -10.17 -6.44 1.60
CA ALA A 74 -8.77 -6.62 1.95
C ALA A 74 -8.59 -6.58 3.48
N ALA A 75 -9.26 -5.67 4.20
CA ALA A 75 -9.19 -5.63 5.66
C ALA A 75 -9.75 -6.92 6.30
N VAL A 76 -10.83 -7.48 5.74
CA VAL A 76 -11.38 -8.76 6.21
C VAL A 76 -10.41 -9.93 5.97
N ALA A 77 -9.77 -9.98 4.79
CA ALA A 77 -8.79 -11.00 4.45
C ALA A 77 -7.58 -10.97 5.42
N ASN A 78 -6.99 -9.78 5.61
CA ASN A 78 -5.84 -9.58 6.50
C ASN A 78 -6.21 -9.84 7.98
N GLY A 79 -7.43 -9.49 8.39
CA GLY A 79 -7.95 -9.78 9.72
C GLY A 79 -8.05 -11.29 9.96
N LYS A 80 -8.63 -12.05 9.02
CA LYS A 80 -8.69 -13.52 9.09
C LYS A 80 -7.31 -14.18 9.11
N ALA A 81 -6.32 -13.57 8.46
CA ALA A 81 -4.94 -14.04 8.45
C ALA A 81 -4.13 -13.66 9.71
N GLY A 82 -4.72 -12.91 10.64
CA GLY A 82 -4.05 -12.51 11.88
C GLY A 82 -3.03 -11.39 11.72
N GLN A 83 -2.98 -10.71 10.56
CA GLN A 83 -1.99 -9.66 10.26
C GLN A 83 -2.33 -8.32 10.94
N MET A 84 -3.49 -8.22 11.59
CA MET A 84 -4.06 -7.00 12.16
C MET A 84 -4.10 -7.00 13.69
N MET A 85 -3.28 -7.82 14.34
CA MET A 85 -3.07 -7.80 15.78
C MET A 85 -1.69 -7.21 16.11
N PRO A 86 -1.49 -6.52 17.25
CA PRO A 86 -0.15 -6.01 17.62
C PRO A 86 0.94 -7.09 17.60
N ALA A 87 0.62 -8.33 17.99
CA ALA A 87 1.53 -9.47 17.92
C ALA A 87 2.03 -9.79 16.49
N ALA A 88 1.29 -9.36 15.45
CA ALA A 88 1.72 -9.50 14.06
C ALA A 88 2.93 -8.62 13.72
N ALA A 89 3.38 -7.72 14.59
CA ALA A 89 4.68 -7.05 14.46
C ALA A 89 5.83 -8.05 14.30
N ALA A 90 5.71 -9.27 14.82
CA ALA A 90 6.67 -10.35 14.60
C ALA A 90 6.77 -10.84 13.14
N MET A 91 5.78 -10.52 12.29
CA MET A 91 5.78 -10.80 10.85
C MET A 91 6.43 -9.67 10.03
N ALA A 92 6.65 -8.51 10.64
CA ALA A 92 7.23 -7.37 9.96
C ALA A 92 8.77 -7.45 9.93
N GLY A 93 9.36 -6.73 8.97
CA GLY A 93 10.79 -6.47 8.95
C GLY A 93 11.25 -5.73 10.22
N PRO A 94 12.58 -5.68 10.46
CA PRO A 94 13.11 -5.16 11.72
C PRO A 94 12.73 -3.70 12.01
N GLY A 95 12.68 -2.85 10.99
CA GLY A 95 12.38 -1.43 11.15
C GLY A 95 10.91 -1.19 11.51
N LEU A 96 9.99 -1.77 10.75
CA LEU A 96 8.56 -1.64 10.97
C LEU A 96 8.15 -2.35 12.26
N ARG A 97 8.76 -3.50 12.56
CA ARG A 97 8.55 -4.22 13.82
C ARG A 97 8.87 -3.34 15.02
N GLU A 98 10.03 -2.67 15.02
CA GLU A 98 10.41 -1.77 16.13
C GLU A 98 9.36 -0.67 16.34
N VAL A 99 8.88 -0.05 15.25
CA VAL A 99 7.85 1.00 15.33
C VAL A 99 6.52 0.44 15.86
N CYS A 100 6.08 -0.71 15.35
CA CYS A 100 4.85 -1.37 15.77
C CYS A 100 4.89 -1.79 17.25
N GLU A 101 5.98 -2.38 17.72
CA GLU A 101 6.17 -2.79 19.11
C GLU A 101 6.20 -1.56 20.05
N ALA A 102 6.89 -0.49 19.65
CA ALA A 102 6.97 0.74 20.45
C ALA A 102 5.60 1.44 20.60
N LEU A 103 4.76 1.40 19.57
CA LEU A 103 3.44 2.04 19.56
C LEU A 103 2.30 1.09 19.98
N GLY A 104 2.56 -0.21 20.12
CA GLY A 104 1.53 -1.21 20.43
C GLY A 104 0.50 -1.40 19.31
N ILE A 105 0.88 -1.22 18.05
CA ILE A 105 -0.01 -1.28 16.87
C ILE A 105 0.35 -2.46 15.95
N PRO A 106 -0.59 -2.99 15.14
CA PRO A 106 -0.27 -3.95 14.09
C PRO A 106 0.51 -3.29 12.93
N PRO A 107 1.25 -4.09 12.13
CA PRO A 107 1.90 -3.60 10.90
C PRO A 107 0.90 -3.38 9.75
N VAL A 108 -0.35 -3.83 9.91
CA VAL A 108 -1.46 -3.67 8.97
C VAL A 108 -2.58 -2.88 9.63
N LEU A 109 -2.86 -1.67 9.16
CA LEU A 109 -3.80 -0.74 9.77
C LEU A 109 -5.14 -0.74 9.04
N HIS A 110 -6.22 -1.11 9.74
CA HIS A 110 -7.59 -1.04 9.21
C HIS A 110 -8.11 0.40 9.20
N MET A 111 -8.20 1.00 8.01
CA MET A 111 -8.67 2.38 7.84
C MET A 111 -10.16 2.51 7.51
N GLY A 112 -10.88 1.41 7.25
CA GLY A 112 -12.34 1.42 7.20
C GLY A 112 -12.93 0.60 6.05
N SER A 113 -14.10 1.04 5.60
CA SER A 113 -14.82 0.53 4.44
C SER A 113 -14.25 1.08 3.13
N CYS A 114 -14.78 0.66 1.97
CA CYS A 114 -14.28 1.12 0.67
C CYS A 114 -14.37 2.65 0.47
N VAL A 115 -15.34 3.33 1.12
CA VAL A 115 -15.43 4.80 1.05
C VAL A 115 -14.38 5.49 1.92
N ASP A 116 -13.85 4.78 2.91
CA ASP A 116 -12.78 5.27 3.78
C ASP A 116 -11.40 5.23 3.11
N ASN A 117 -11.28 4.76 1.86
CA ASN A 117 -10.07 5.00 1.06
C ASN A 117 -9.74 6.51 0.91
N THR A 118 -10.76 7.36 1.04
CA THR A 118 -10.58 8.82 1.16
C THR A 118 -9.69 9.22 2.34
N ARG A 119 -9.72 8.47 3.46
CA ARG A 119 -8.84 8.70 4.62
C ARG A 119 -7.38 8.51 4.28
N ILE A 120 -7.07 7.51 3.44
CA ILE A 120 -5.72 7.23 2.96
C ILE A 120 -5.21 8.43 2.13
N LEU A 121 -6.04 8.96 1.23
CA LEU A 121 -5.68 10.16 0.47
C LEU A 121 -5.48 11.39 1.37
N VAL A 122 -6.34 11.59 2.37
CA VAL A 122 -6.18 12.68 3.35
C VAL A 122 -4.86 12.56 4.11
N LEU A 123 -4.49 11.36 4.54
CA LEU A 123 -3.21 11.11 5.20
C LEU A 123 -2.02 11.37 4.26
N GLY A 124 -2.08 10.89 3.02
CA GLY A 124 -1.08 11.16 1.99
C GLY A 124 -0.90 12.66 1.72
N ALA A 125 -2.01 13.40 1.58
CA ALA A 125 -1.99 14.85 1.41
C ALA A 125 -1.42 15.59 2.63
N ALA A 126 -1.72 15.12 3.85
CA ALA A 126 -1.15 15.69 5.08
C ALA A 126 0.37 15.48 5.15
N LEU A 127 0.87 14.31 4.75
CA LEU A 127 2.30 14.01 4.66
C LEU A 127 2.99 14.87 3.60
N ALA A 128 2.42 14.95 2.39
CA ALA A 128 2.95 15.76 1.29
C ALA A 128 3.05 17.24 1.71
N LYS A 129 1.98 17.78 2.30
CA LYS A 129 1.94 19.15 2.82
C LYS A 129 2.99 19.38 3.91
N PHE A 130 3.14 18.45 4.85
CA PHE A 130 4.14 18.57 5.92
C PHE A 130 5.57 18.57 5.38
N LEU A 131 5.83 17.80 4.32
CA LEU A 131 7.13 17.70 3.66
C LEU A 131 7.38 18.81 2.62
N GLY A 132 6.38 19.63 2.31
CA GLY A 132 6.48 20.66 1.27
C GLY A 132 6.67 20.08 -0.13
N THR A 133 6.12 18.89 -0.39
CA THR A 133 6.19 18.18 -1.67
C THR A 133 4.78 17.82 -2.15
N ASP A 134 4.67 17.24 -3.34
CA ASP A 134 3.43 16.65 -3.85
C ASP A 134 3.34 15.15 -3.54
N ILE A 135 2.12 14.58 -3.60
CA ILE A 135 1.84 13.17 -3.26
C ILE A 135 2.63 12.22 -4.16
N ASP A 136 2.81 12.57 -5.43
CA ASP A 136 3.53 11.75 -6.42
C ASP A 136 5.01 11.53 -6.08
N LYS A 137 5.60 12.35 -5.21
CA LYS A 137 6.99 12.18 -4.75
C LYS A 137 7.10 11.27 -3.54
N LEU A 138 5.99 11.02 -2.83
CA LEU A 138 6.03 10.21 -1.62
C LEU A 138 6.27 8.73 -1.96
N PRO A 139 6.94 7.96 -1.07
CA PRO A 139 7.07 6.52 -1.19
C PRO A 139 5.73 5.85 -0.83
N LEU A 140 4.75 5.99 -1.74
CA LEU A 140 3.40 5.46 -1.62
C LEU A 140 3.03 4.61 -2.85
N ALA A 141 2.24 3.57 -2.64
CA ALA A 141 1.58 2.82 -3.70
C ALA A 141 0.18 2.35 -3.30
N GLY A 142 -0.67 2.09 -4.29
CA GLY A 142 -1.94 1.40 -4.16
C GLY A 142 -1.86 -0.02 -4.72
N ALA A 143 -2.67 -0.92 -4.18
CA ALA A 143 -2.83 -2.26 -4.71
C ALA A 143 -4.28 -2.73 -4.60
N ALA A 144 -4.79 -3.33 -5.68
CA ALA A 144 -6.07 -4.02 -5.70
C ALA A 144 -5.87 -5.46 -6.22
N PRO A 145 -5.44 -6.40 -5.36
CA PRO A 145 -5.03 -7.74 -5.80
C PRO A 145 -6.18 -8.57 -6.39
N GLU A 146 -7.38 -8.44 -5.84
CA GLU A 146 -8.52 -9.31 -6.19
C GLU A 146 -9.77 -8.49 -6.56
N TRP A 147 -9.58 -7.36 -7.24
CA TRP A 147 -10.69 -6.48 -7.60
C TRP A 147 -11.66 -7.13 -8.59
N TYR A 148 -12.94 -6.73 -8.52
CA TYR A 148 -13.97 -7.14 -9.50
C TYR A 148 -14.99 -6.03 -9.80
N SER A 149 -15.32 -5.20 -8.81
CA SER A 149 -16.42 -4.25 -8.94
C SER A 149 -16.02 -2.97 -9.67
N GLU A 150 -16.99 -2.30 -10.30
CA GLU A 150 -16.81 -0.98 -10.93
C GLU A 150 -16.39 0.09 -9.91
N LYS A 151 -16.79 -0.06 -8.65
CA LYS A 151 -16.27 0.78 -7.54
C LYS A 151 -14.75 0.68 -7.43
N ALA A 152 -14.18 -0.52 -7.57
CA ALA A 152 -12.73 -0.69 -7.52
C ALA A 152 -12.01 -0.06 -8.72
N VAL A 153 -12.65 -0.05 -9.90
CA VAL A 153 -12.15 0.68 -11.08
C VAL A 153 -12.10 2.19 -10.79
N SER A 154 -13.20 2.76 -10.26
CA SER A 154 -13.23 4.17 -9.89
C SER A 154 -12.20 4.51 -8.81
N ILE A 155 -12.02 3.62 -7.83
CA ILE A 155 -10.99 3.76 -6.79
C ILE A 155 -9.60 3.80 -7.39
N GLY A 156 -9.24 2.82 -8.23
CA GLY A 156 -7.95 2.83 -8.91
C GLY A 156 -7.74 4.10 -9.72
N ALA A 157 -8.76 4.55 -10.46
CA ALA A 157 -8.69 5.75 -11.28
C ALA A 157 -8.39 7.01 -10.47
N TYR A 158 -9.09 7.25 -9.35
CA TYR A 158 -8.81 8.45 -8.55
C TYR A 158 -7.49 8.34 -7.78
N VAL A 159 -7.04 7.13 -7.42
CA VAL A 159 -5.76 6.93 -6.71
C VAL A 159 -4.60 7.26 -7.65
N VAL A 160 -4.64 6.77 -8.89
CA VAL A 160 -3.66 7.13 -9.93
C VAL A 160 -3.74 8.62 -10.26
N ALA A 161 -4.95 9.18 -10.41
CA ALA A 161 -5.12 10.62 -10.62
C ALA A 161 -4.62 11.49 -9.46
N SER A 162 -4.42 10.91 -8.27
CA SER A 162 -3.83 11.59 -7.10
C SER A 162 -2.31 11.40 -7.00
N GLY A 163 -1.65 10.85 -8.02
CA GLY A 163 -0.20 10.66 -8.04
C GLY A 163 0.29 9.38 -7.37
N ILE A 164 -0.57 8.37 -7.18
CA ILE A 164 -0.17 7.11 -6.52
C ILE A 164 -0.23 5.95 -7.52
N ASP A 165 0.94 5.34 -7.79
CA ASP A 165 1.04 4.15 -8.62
C ASP A 165 0.18 3.02 -8.05
N THR A 166 -0.61 2.38 -8.92
CA THR A 166 -1.60 1.38 -8.48
C THR A 166 -1.42 0.05 -9.21
N VAL A 167 -1.17 -1.02 -8.45
CA VAL A 167 -1.03 -2.38 -8.97
C VAL A 167 -2.36 -3.13 -8.93
N LEU A 168 -2.75 -3.73 -10.04
CA LEU A 168 -3.94 -4.55 -10.17
C LEU A 168 -3.55 -6.03 -10.29
N GLY A 169 -4.08 -6.88 -9.41
CA GLY A 169 -3.86 -8.34 -9.50
C GLY A 169 -4.83 -9.05 -10.45
N VAL A 170 -5.87 -8.36 -10.92
CA VAL A 170 -6.77 -8.86 -11.96
C VAL A 170 -6.68 -7.96 -13.18
N GLN A 171 -6.63 -8.57 -14.35
CA GLN A 171 -6.54 -7.86 -15.62
C GLN A 171 -7.82 -7.05 -15.93
N PRO A 172 -7.73 -5.73 -16.15
CA PRO A 172 -8.87 -4.93 -16.59
C PRO A 172 -9.22 -5.20 -18.07
N PRO A 173 -10.49 -5.06 -18.49
CA PRO A 173 -10.92 -5.32 -19.87
C PRO A 173 -10.55 -4.19 -20.84
N ILE A 174 -9.25 -3.86 -20.95
CA ILE A 174 -8.72 -2.76 -21.79
C ILE A 174 -7.82 -3.25 -22.94
N PHE A 175 -7.46 -4.53 -22.94
CA PHE A 175 -6.43 -5.10 -23.83
C PHE A 175 -6.85 -5.16 -25.31
N GLY A 176 -8.11 -4.87 -25.61
CA GLY A 176 -8.58 -4.68 -26.99
C GLY A 176 -8.06 -3.41 -27.66
N SER A 177 -7.49 -2.45 -26.91
CA SER A 177 -6.93 -1.21 -27.46
C SER A 177 -5.54 -0.93 -26.89
N GLN A 178 -4.51 -1.00 -27.75
CA GLN A 178 -3.14 -0.68 -27.37
C GLN A 178 -2.99 0.78 -26.91
N ASN A 179 -3.75 1.71 -27.50
CA ASN A 179 -3.74 3.11 -27.08
C ASN A 179 -4.21 3.26 -25.61
N VAL A 180 -5.24 2.51 -25.20
CA VAL A 180 -5.74 2.55 -23.81
C VAL A 180 -4.75 1.88 -22.87
N VAL A 181 -4.16 0.74 -23.26
CA VAL A 181 -3.11 0.07 -22.47
C VAL A 181 -1.93 1.02 -22.24
N GLN A 182 -1.40 1.65 -23.29
CA GLN A 182 -0.26 2.57 -23.20
C GLN A 182 -0.59 3.81 -22.36
N LEU A 183 -1.80 4.37 -22.51
CA LEU A 183 -2.24 5.49 -21.68
C LEU A 183 -2.21 5.12 -20.19
N LEU A 184 -2.83 4.00 -19.81
CA LEU A 184 -2.95 3.61 -18.41
C LEU A 184 -1.64 3.10 -17.79
N ALA A 185 -0.79 2.43 -18.58
CA ALA A 185 0.44 1.82 -18.10
C ALA A 185 1.67 2.74 -18.14
N ALA A 186 1.62 3.87 -18.84
CA ALA A 186 2.75 4.81 -18.92
C ALA A 186 2.31 6.26 -19.15
N GLY A 187 1.37 6.51 -20.08
CA GLY A 187 1.02 7.88 -20.49
C GLY A 187 0.45 8.76 -19.38
N LEU A 188 -0.17 8.19 -18.34
CA LEU A 188 -0.65 8.93 -17.17
C LEU A 188 0.50 9.48 -16.30
N GLU A 189 1.69 8.88 -16.33
CA GLU A 189 2.81 9.30 -15.49
C GLU A 189 3.26 10.74 -15.81
N ASP A 190 3.25 11.11 -17.10
CA ASP A 190 3.57 12.47 -17.56
C ASP A 190 2.49 13.51 -17.17
N VAL A 191 1.28 13.07 -16.84
CA VAL A 191 0.12 13.95 -16.58
C VAL A 191 -0.14 14.12 -15.09
N VAL A 192 -0.10 13.01 -14.34
CA VAL A 192 -0.46 12.97 -12.91
C VAL A 192 0.63 12.37 -12.02
N GLY A 193 1.80 12.03 -12.56
CA GLY A 193 2.92 11.48 -11.79
C GLY A 193 2.77 10.01 -11.37
N ALA A 194 1.75 9.32 -11.88
CA ALA A 194 1.47 7.94 -11.57
C ALA A 194 0.80 7.14 -12.69
N LYS A 195 0.84 5.81 -12.57
CA LYS A 195 0.32 4.86 -13.56
C LYS A 195 -0.26 3.59 -12.93
N PHE A 196 -0.88 2.77 -13.78
CA PHE A 196 -1.27 1.42 -13.42
C PHE A 196 -0.19 0.40 -13.79
N ALA A 197 -0.09 -0.64 -12.96
CA ALA A 197 0.57 -1.89 -13.33
C ALA A 197 -0.40 -3.06 -13.17
N VAL A 198 -0.20 -4.13 -13.94
CA VAL A 198 -0.97 -5.37 -13.81
C VAL A 198 0.00 -6.50 -13.52
N GLU A 199 -0.13 -7.12 -12.35
CA GLU A 199 0.70 -8.25 -11.94
C GLU A 199 -0.15 -9.20 -11.08
N PRO A 200 -0.66 -10.31 -11.67
CA PRO A 200 -1.51 -11.27 -10.97
C PRO A 200 -0.80 -12.10 -9.90
N ASP A 201 0.52 -12.23 -9.96
CA ASP A 201 1.30 -12.96 -8.97
C ASP A 201 1.61 -12.04 -7.77
N PRO A 202 1.03 -12.27 -6.57
CA PRO A 202 1.22 -11.38 -5.43
C PRO A 202 2.68 -11.30 -4.96
N GLU A 203 3.51 -12.33 -5.21
CA GLU A 203 4.94 -12.30 -4.90
C GLU A 203 5.68 -11.31 -5.80
N LYS A 204 5.40 -11.36 -7.11
CA LYS A 204 5.97 -10.41 -8.08
C LYS A 204 5.41 -9.00 -7.93
N ALA A 205 4.13 -8.88 -7.59
CA ALA A 205 3.50 -7.59 -7.29
C ALA A 205 4.20 -6.92 -6.10
N ALA A 206 4.58 -7.68 -5.07
CA ALA A 206 5.34 -7.15 -3.94
C ALA A 206 6.72 -6.62 -4.38
N VAL A 207 7.44 -7.34 -5.25
CA VAL A 207 8.72 -6.87 -5.81
C VAL A 207 8.54 -5.59 -6.63
N LEU A 208 7.52 -5.53 -7.49
CA LEU A 208 7.22 -4.35 -8.30
C LEU A 208 6.94 -3.13 -7.41
N ILE A 209 6.10 -3.29 -6.39
CA ILE A 209 5.77 -2.21 -5.44
C ILE A 209 7.00 -1.80 -4.65
N ARG A 210 7.80 -2.74 -4.13
CA ARG A 210 9.04 -2.44 -3.40
C ARG A 210 10.01 -1.62 -4.24
N ARG A 211 10.22 -1.99 -5.51
CA ARG A 211 11.08 -1.22 -6.43
C ARG A 211 10.57 0.20 -6.64
N HIS A 212 9.26 0.38 -6.82
CA HIS A 212 8.65 1.71 -6.92
C HIS A 212 8.89 2.55 -5.65
N ILE A 213 8.63 1.96 -4.48
CA ILE A 213 8.84 2.62 -3.18
C ILE A 213 10.29 3.07 -3.03
N GLU A 214 11.25 2.19 -3.32
CA GLU A 214 12.69 2.52 -3.21
C GLU A 214 13.13 3.56 -4.25
N ALA A 215 12.58 3.55 -5.47
CA ALA A 215 12.84 4.59 -6.45
C ALA A 215 12.31 5.97 -6.00
N LYS A 216 11.13 6.03 -5.34
CA LYS A 216 10.64 7.28 -4.73
C LYS A 216 11.52 7.75 -3.58
N ARG A 217 12.06 6.82 -2.78
CA ARG A 217 13.02 7.15 -1.70
C ARG A 217 14.31 7.77 -2.27
N ASP A 218 14.88 7.16 -3.31
CA ASP A 218 16.05 7.71 -4.01
C ASP A 218 15.77 9.10 -4.58
N GLY A 219 14.63 9.28 -5.24
CA GLY A 219 14.19 10.58 -5.77
C GLY A 219 14.00 11.68 -4.70
N LEU A 220 13.79 11.30 -3.44
CA LEU A 220 13.73 12.22 -2.28
C LEU A 220 15.08 12.40 -1.58
N GLY A 221 16.16 11.75 -2.05
CA GLY A 221 17.47 11.75 -1.41
C GLY A 221 17.50 11.00 -0.07
N LEU A 222 16.57 10.07 0.14
CA LEU A 222 16.51 9.23 1.35
C LEU A 222 17.39 7.98 1.18
N PRO A 223 17.85 7.35 2.28
CA PRO A 223 18.48 6.04 2.19
C PRO A 223 17.56 5.04 1.50
N PHE A 224 18.04 4.42 0.42
CA PHE A 224 17.28 3.50 -0.43
C PHE A 224 18.04 2.18 -0.67
N ILE A 225 17.33 1.17 -1.15
CA ILE A 225 17.89 -0.11 -1.62
C ILE A 225 17.86 -0.08 -3.16
N PRO A 226 18.98 -0.34 -3.85
CA PRO A 226 18.99 -0.38 -5.31
C PRO A 226 17.95 -1.37 -5.87
N THR A 227 17.18 -0.94 -6.87
CA THR A 227 16.01 -1.69 -7.35
C THR A 227 16.34 -3.07 -7.92
N GLU A 228 17.55 -3.22 -8.44
CA GLU A 228 18.16 -4.43 -8.97
C GLU A 228 18.46 -5.48 -7.89
N GLU A 229 18.67 -5.06 -6.64
CA GLU A 229 18.86 -5.95 -5.49
C GLU A 229 17.53 -6.49 -4.96
N ILE A 230 16.41 -5.86 -5.33
CA ILE A 230 15.07 -6.28 -4.94
C ILE A 230 14.60 -7.37 -5.90
N VAL A 231 14.75 -8.62 -5.48
CA VAL A 231 14.35 -9.81 -6.25
C VAL A 231 13.24 -10.60 -5.54
N SER A 232 12.53 -11.42 -6.31
CA SER A 232 11.58 -12.40 -5.77
C SER A 232 12.36 -13.51 -5.06
N GLU A 233 12.02 -13.80 -3.80
CA GLU A 233 12.55 -14.99 -3.09
C GLU A 233 11.91 -16.28 -3.61
N ALA A 234 10.81 -16.19 -4.35
CA ALA A 234 10.20 -17.30 -5.06
C ALA A 234 10.88 -17.45 -6.43
N ALA A 235 11.89 -18.33 -6.48
CA ALA A 235 12.40 -18.98 -7.67
C ALA A 235 11.98 -20.46 -7.66
#